data_AF-A0A843LX91-F1
#
_entry.id   AF-A0A843LX91-F1
#
_cell.length_a   1.000
_cell.length_b   1.000
_cell.length_c   1.000
_cell.angle_alpha   90.00
_cell.angle_beta   90.00
_cell.angle_gamma   90.00
#
_symmetry.space_group_name_H-M   'P 1'
#
loop_
_entity.id
_entity.type
_entity.pdbx_description
1 polymer ?
#
loop_
_entity_poly.entity_id
_entity_poly.type
_entity_poly.pdbx_seq_one_letter_code
_entity_poly.pdbx_strand_id
1 'polypeptide(L)'
;MATSTPSSRFGRGFIVNITHLKVKFSLPPEQAWYGAQDYLTELKLPAQFKGTEVEQLTDMLRQKVVWHQAGGPVDKEMYTDVRRILNRLIVAIDRELGISDADIGQYHA
;
A
#
# COMPACT_ATOMS: atom_id res chain seq x y z
N MET A 1 -11.66 34.33 0.87
CA MET A 1 -10.43 33.78 1.47
C MET A 1 -10.24 32.38 0.92
N ALA A 2 -9.19 32.14 0.13
CA ALA A 2 -8.86 30.79 -0.31
C ALA A 2 -8.29 30.04 0.90
N THR A 3 -9.00 29.04 1.38
CA THR A 3 -8.46 28.13 2.39
C THR A 3 -7.34 27.34 1.71
N SER A 4 -6.08 27.66 2.04
CA SER A 4 -4.95 26.84 1.66
C SER A 4 -5.13 25.48 2.31
N THR A 5 -5.70 24.53 1.56
CA THR A 5 -5.71 23.14 1.99
C THR A 5 -4.24 22.76 2.19
N PRO A 6 -3.82 22.25 3.36
CA PRO A 6 -2.44 21.85 3.57
C PRO A 6 -2.00 20.96 2.41
N SER A 7 -0.86 21.29 1.79
CA SER A 7 -0.28 20.44 0.75
C SER A 7 -0.15 19.02 1.29
N SER A 8 -0.58 18.03 0.52
CA SER A 8 -0.47 16.63 0.93
C SER A 8 0.96 16.33 1.38
N ARG A 9 1.09 15.74 2.56
CA ARG A 9 2.41 15.56 3.19
C ARG A 9 3.13 14.33 2.63
N PHE A 10 2.36 13.34 2.16
CA PHE A 10 2.87 12.02 1.74
C PHE A 10 2.14 11.43 0.52
N GLY A 11 1.42 12.26 -0.23
CA GLY A 11 0.58 11.83 -1.36
C GLY A 11 -0.88 11.69 -0.95
N ARG A 12 -1.79 12.11 -1.85
CA ARG A 12 -3.24 12.09 -1.66
C ARG A 12 -3.89 11.35 -2.81
N GLY A 13 -4.14 10.06 -2.64
CA GLY A 13 -4.79 9.23 -3.64
C GLY A 13 -4.76 7.76 -3.27
N PHE A 14 -5.29 6.93 -4.17
CA PHE A 14 -5.21 5.47 -4.00
C PHE A 14 -3.89 4.94 -4.55
N ILE A 15 -3.69 5.08 -5.86
CA ILE A 15 -2.52 4.57 -6.58
C ILE A 15 -1.22 5.23 -6.12
N VAL A 16 -1.23 6.55 -5.91
CA VAL A 16 -0.06 7.31 -5.46
C VAL A 16 0.50 6.73 -4.15
N ASN A 17 -0.37 6.55 -3.16
CA ASN A 17 0.00 6.08 -1.83
C ASN A 17 0.40 4.59 -1.85
N ILE A 18 -0.28 3.75 -2.64
CA ILE A 18 0.13 2.36 -2.88
C ILE A 18 1.51 2.31 -3.53
N THR A 19 1.80 3.20 -4.48
CA THR A 19 3.11 3.28 -5.16
C THR A 19 4.22 3.63 -4.18
N HIS A 20 4.01 4.63 -3.32
CA HIS A 20 4.97 4.97 -2.28
C HIS A 20 5.23 3.80 -1.31
N LEU A 21 4.18 3.12 -0.88
CA LEU A 21 4.32 1.90 -0.06
C LEU A 21 5.09 0.80 -0.81
N LYS A 22 4.85 0.63 -2.11
CA LYS A 22 5.54 -0.38 -2.90
C LYS A 22 7.03 -0.11 -3.02
N VAL A 23 7.42 1.14 -3.26
CA VAL A 23 8.83 1.56 -3.24
C VAL A 23 9.42 1.32 -1.86
N LYS A 24 8.70 1.69 -0.80
CA LYS A 24 9.17 1.54 0.58
C LYS A 24 9.42 0.07 0.96
N PHE A 25 8.51 -0.83 0.59
CA PHE A 25 8.62 -2.28 0.80
C PHE A 25 9.45 -3.00 -0.28
N SER A 26 10.18 -2.26 -1.11
CA SER A 26 11.28 -2.80 -1.92
C SER A 26 12.65 -2.65 -1.24
N LEU A 27 12.74 -1.80 -0.22
CA LEU A 27 13.93 -1.63 0.62
C LEU A 27 14.08 -2.80 1.60
N PRO A 28 15.28 -3.00 2.18
CA PRO A 28 15.47 -3.93 3.28
C PRO A 28 14.48 -3.69 4.45
N PRO A 29 14.06 -4.74 5.18
CA PRO A 29 13.03 -4.64 6.21
C PRO A 29 13.28 -3.54 7.25
N GLU A 30 14.53 -3.33 7.66
CA GLU A 30 14.95 -2.32 8.63
C GLU A 30 14.69 -0.87 8.16
N GLN A 31 14.56 -0.63 6.85
CA GLN A 31 14.29 0.69 6.27
C GLN A 31 12.85 0.88 5.82
N ALA A 32 12.10 -0.22 5.63
CA ALA A 32 10.76 -0.21 5.05
C ALA A 32 9.70 0.36 6.00
N TRP A 33 9.85 0.20 7.31
CA TRP A 33 8.81 0.58 8.27
C TRP A 33 8.75 2.08 8.59
N TYR A 34 9.89 2.77 8.54
CA TYR A 34 9.98 4.18 8.91
C TYR A 34 9.13 5.06 7.98
N GLY A 35 8.08 5.69 8.51
CA GLY A 35 7.16 6.54 7.74
C GLY A 35 6.18 5.75 6.85
N ALA A 36 6.07 4.42 6.98
CA ALA A 36 5.12 3.63 6.17
C ALA A 36 3.65 4.01 6.47
N GLN A 37 3.33 4.28 7.74
CA GLN A 37 1.98 4.65 8.17
C GLN A 37 1.50 5.98 7.57
N ASP A 38 2.43 6.89 7.30
CA ASP A 38 2.14 8.21 6.75
C ASP A 38 1.44 8.13 5.37
N TYR A 39 1.83 7.14 4.57
CA TYR A 39 1.19 6.86 3.27
C TYR A 39 -0.22 6.30 3.40
N LEU A 40 -0.63 5.80 4.56
CA LEU A 40 -2.00 5.32 4.80
C LEU A 40 -2.95 6.41 5.28
N THR A 41 -2.43 7.47 5.90
CA THR A 41 -3.25 8.56 6.48
C THR A 41 -4.12 9.24 5.43
N GLU A 42 -3.58 9.49 4.24
CA GLU A 42 -4.30 10.13 3.12
C GLU A 42 -4.69 9.15 2.00
N LEU A 43 -4.53 7.83 2.22
CA LEU A 43 -4.97 6.79 1.28
C LEU A 43 -6.49 6.80 1.17
N LYS A 44 -7.03 6.95 -0.03
CA LYS A 44 -8.48 6.98 -0.29
C LYS A 44 -8.88 5.84 -1.20
N LEU A 45 -9.75 4.96 -0.73
CA LEU A 45 -10.33 3.90 -1.55
C LEU A 45 -11.35 4.51 -2.54
N PRO A 46 -11.18 4.35 -3.86
CA PRO A 46 -12.17 4.74 -4.86
C PRO A 46 -13.51 4.02 -4.66
N ALA A 47 -14.61 4.71 -4.92
CA ALA A 47 -15.96 4.16 -4.73
C ALA A 47 -16.20 2.87 -5.54
N GLN A 48 -15.62 2.77 -6.74
CA GLN A 48 -15.73 1.58 -7.60
C GLN A 48 -15.16 0.29 -6.98
N PHE A 49 -14.24 0.40 -6.01
CA PHE A 49 -13.62 -0.75 -5.38
C PHE A 49 -14.33 -1.18 -4.09
N LYS A 50 -15.44 -0.53 -3.72
CA LYS A 50 -16.25 -0.95 -2.56
C LYS A 50 -16.87 -2.33 -2.79
N GLY A 51 -16.75 -3.21 -1.79
CA GLY A 51 -17.21 -4.60 -1.84
C GLY A 51 -16.29 -5.55 -2.61
N THR A 52 -15.19 -5.07 -3.18
CA THR A 52 -14.26 -5.88 -4.00
C THR A 52 -13.10 -6.45 -3.18
N GLU A 53 -12.29 -7.33 -3.78
CA GLU A 53 -11.04 -7.80 -3.17
C GLU A 53 -10.07 -6.63 -2.91
N VAL A 54 -10.12 -5.56 -3.72
CA VAL A 54 -9.28 -4.37 -3.54
C VAL A 54 -9.56 -3.67 -2.21
N GLU A 55 -10.83 -3.59 -1.77
CA GLU A 55 -11.18 -3.07 -0.44
C GLU A 55 -10.60 -3.96 0.66
N GLN A 56 -10.83 -5.27 0.58
CA GLN A 56 -10.37 -6.23 1.59
C GLN A 56 -8.85 -6.17 1.76
N LEU A 57 -8.10 -6.16 0.65
CA LEU A 57 -6.64 -6.06 0.66
C LEU A 57 -6.15 -4.71 1.18
N THR A 58 -6.89 -3.63 0.89
CA THR A 58 -6.59 -2.30 1.43
C THR A 58 -6.75 -2.26 2.95
N ASP A 59 -7.80 -2.87 3.50
CA ASP A 59 -8.04 -2.92 4.93
C ASP A 59 -7.03 -3.82 5.65
N MET A 60 -6.72 -4.98 5.08
CA MET A 60 -5.64 -5.87 5.57
C MET A 60 -4.29 -5.13 5.60
N LEU A 61 -3.97 -4.39 4.55
CA LEU A 61 -2.75 -3.58 4.46
C LEU A 61 -2.71 -2.53 5.59
N ARG A 62 -3.83 -1.82 5.81
CA ARG A 62 -3.93 -0.83 6.89
C ARG A 62 -3.68 -1.47 8.25
N GLN A 63 -4.36 -2.57 8.55
CA GLN A 63 -4.21 -3.25 9.83
C GLN A 63 -2.76 -3.67 10.08
N LYS A 64 -2.13 -4.31 9.10
CA LYS A 64 -0.76 -4.81 9.20
C LYS A 64 0.27 -3.70 9.39
N VAL A 65 0.15 -2.59 8.65
CA VAL A 65 1.10 -1.47 8.73
C VAL A 65 0.88 -0.60 9.97
N VAL A 66 -0.37 -0.39 10.40
CA VAL A 66 -0.68 0.38 11.62
C VAL A 66 -0.25 -0.37 12.88
N TRP A 67 -0.37 -1.70 12.90
CA TRP A 67 0.04 -2.52 14.06
C TRP A 67 1.55 -2.58 14.27
N HIS A 68 2.34 -2.32 13.23
CA HIS A 68 3.80 -2.27 13.37
C HIS A 68 4.22 -0.95 14.03
N GLN A 69 4.79 -1.01 15.23
CA GLN A 69 5.37 0.17 15.88
C GLN A 69 6.65 0.62 15.16
N ALA A 70 6.70 1.90 14.76
CA ALA A 70 7.92 2.50 14.23
C ALA A 70 9.03 2.43 15.29
N GLY A 71 10.14 1.74 14.97
CA GLY A 71 11.26 1.54 15.90
C GLY A 71 11.16 0.29 16.79
N GLY A 72 10.11 -0.53 16.65
CA GLY A 72 10.03 -1.86 17.25
C GLY A 72 10.98 -2.87 16.57
N PRO A 73 11.10 -4.11 17.10
CA PRO A 73 11.91 -5.16 16.49
C PRO A 73 11.52 -5.37 15.02
N VAL A 74 12.51 -5.57 14.16
CA VAL A 74 12.28 -5.83 12.73
C VAL A 74 11.53 -7.14 12.56
N ASP A 75 10.24 -7.05 12.25
CA ASP A 75 9.42 -8.22 11.93
C ASP A 75 9.53 -8.56 10.44
N LYS A 76 10.44 -9.49 10.12
CA LYS A 76 10.68 -9.98 8.75
C LYS A 76 9.48 -10.73 8.17
N GLU A 77 8.69 -11.39 9.03
CA GLU A 77 7.50 -12.12 8.61
C GLU A 77 6.41 -11.13 8.20
N MET A 78 6.13 -10.14 9.05
CA MET A 78 5.20 -9.05 8.76
C MET A 78 5.62 -8.27 7.51
N TYR A 79 6.92 -8.01 7.33
CA TYR A 79 7.43 -7.36 6.13
C TYR A 79 7.09 -8.16 4.87
N THR A 80 7.28 -9.48 4.93
CA THR A 80 6.99 -10.39 3.82
C THR A 80 5.48 -10.43 3.53
N ASP A 81 4.65 -10.44 4.58
CA ASP A 81 3.19 -10.38 4.47
C ASP A 81 2.71 -9.10 3.79
N VAL A 82 3.20 -7.93 4.24
CA VAL A 82 2.82 -6.64 3.63
C VAL A 82 3.23 -6.61 2.17
N ARG A 83 4.43 -7.09 1.83
CA ARG A 83 4.88 -7.17 0.44
C ARG A 83 3.98 -8.08 -0.41
N ARG A 84 3.52 -9.21 0.13
CA ARG A 84 2.55 -10.10 -0.55
C ARG A 84 1.19 -9.43 -0.73
N ILE A 85 0.69 -8.73 0.28
CA ILE A 85 -0.58 -7.98 0.20
C ILE A 85 -0.47 -6.89 -0.87
N LEU A 86 0.62 -6.10 -0.89
CA LEU A 86 0.84 -5.08 -1.90
C LEU A 86 0.86 -5.65 -3.33
N ASN A 87 1.50 -6.80 -3.53
CA ASN A 87 1.50 -7.48 -4.84
C ASN A 87 0.10 -7.92 -5.25
N ARG A 88 -0.65 -8.53 -4.34
CA ARG A 88 -2.04 -8.96 -4.61
C ARG A 88 -2.93 -7.75 -4.89
N LEU A 89 -2.74 -6.66 -4.15
CA LEU A 89 -3.55 -5.45 -4.28
C LEU A 89 -3.41 -4.85 -5.67
N ILE A 90 -2.19 -4.72 -6.21
CA ILE A 90 -2.01 -4.16 -7.55
C ILE A 90 -2.61 -5.06 -8.64
N VAL A 91 -2.48 -6.38 -8.52
CA VAL A 91 -3.10 -7.32 -9.46
C VAL A 91 -4.63 -7.27 -9.38
N ALA A 92 -5.20 -7.16 -8.17
CA ALA A 92 -6.64 -7.01 -7.98
C ALA A 92 -7.14 -5.69 -8.60
N ILE A 93 -6.38 -4.61 -8.47
CA ILE A 93 -6.69 -3.33 -9.12
C ILE A 93 -6.72 -3.50 -10.64
N ASP A 94 -5.70 -4.12 -11.24
CA ASP A 94 -5.64 -4.32 -12.70
C ASP A 94 -6.84 -5.14 -13.21
N ARG A 95 -7.25 -6.17 -12.46
CA ARG A 95 -8.44 -6.98 -12.79
C ARG A 95 -9.73 -6.16 -12.74
N GLU A 96 -9.92 -5.36 -11.70
CA GLU A 96 -11.06 -4.43 -11.60
C GLU A 96 -11.04 -3.34 -12.69
N LEU A 97 -9.86 -3.03 -13.25
CA LEU A 97 -9.69 -2.14 -14.40
C LEU A 97 -9.89 -2.85 -15.75
N GLY A 98 -10.18 -4.17 -15.76
CA GLY A 98 -10.51 -4.94 -16.96
C GLY A 98 -9.37 -5.77 -17.54
N ILE A 99 -8.23 -5.89 -16.86
CA ILE A 99 -7.09 -6.72 -17.30
C ILE A 99 -7.23 -8.11 -16.69
N SER A 100 -7.84 -9.04 -17.42
CA SER A 100 -8.20 -10.37 -16.90
C SER A 100 -7.01 -11.26 -16.56
N ASP A 101 -5.89 -11.09 -17.24
CA ASP A 101 -4.66 -11.89 -17.11
C ASP A 101 -3.54 -11.16 -16.36
N ALA A 102 -3.88 -10.16 -15.54
CA ALA A 102 -2.92 -9.41 -14.75
C ALA A 102 -2.09 -10.32 -13.81
N ASP A 103 -0.76 -10.08 -13.80
CA ASP A 103 0.24 -10.80 -13.03
C ASP A 103 1.34 -9.84 -12.55
N ILE A 104 1.94 -10.15 -11.41
CA ILE A 104 3.12 -9.47 -10.87
C ILE A 104 4.40 -9.79 -11.65
N GLY A 105 4.39 -10.90 -12.41
CA GLY A 105 5.54 -11.40 -13.17
C GLY A 105 6.65 -11.97 -12.28
N GLN A 106 7.68 -12.52 -12.92
CA GLN A 106 8.88 -13.00 -12.25
C GLN A 106 10.10 -12.36 -12.91
N TYR A 107 11.00 -11.78 -12.12
CA TYR A 107 12.30 -11.37 -12.63
C TYR A 107 13.14 -12.63 -12.82
N HIS A 108 13.73 -12.81 -14.00
CA HIS A 108 14.82 -13.76 -14.15
C HIS A 108 16.00 -13.24 -13.33
N ALA A 109 16.41 -14.03 -12.34
CA ALA A 109 17.61 -13.78 -11.54
C ALA A 109 18.88 -14.05 -12.36
#